data_AF-A0A3M1T9Z9-F1
#
_entry.id   AF-A0A3M1T9Z9-F1
#
_cell.length_a   1.000
_cell.length_b   1.000
_cell.length_c   1.000
_cell.angle_alpha   90.00
_cell.angle_beta   90.00
_cell.angle_gamma   90.00
#
_symmetry.space_group_name_H-M   'P 1'
#
loop_
_entity.id
_entity.type
_entity.pdbx_description
1 polymer ?
#
loop_
_entity_poly.entity_id
_entity_poly.type
_entity_poly.pdbx_seq_one_letter_code
_entity_poly.pdbx_strand_id
1 'polypeptide(L)' 'KALDTLAEDALAATPNTMLFNMTGQPAISLPLHWSPDGLPIGTQWVGRFGDEATLLRLASQLETARPWADRLPPLLG' A
#
# COMPACT_ATOMS: atom_id res chain seq x y z
N LYS A 1 -1.47 -26.78 -13.24
CA LYS A 1 -2.47 -26.23 -14.19
C LYS A 1 -3.48 -25.33 -13.47
N ALA A 2 -4.41 -25.86 -12.66
CA ALA A 2 -5.38 -25.00 -11.96
C ALA A 2 -4.73 -24.03 -10.94
N LEU A 3 -3.71 -24.50 -10.20
CA LEU A 3 -2.98 -23.66 -9.26
C LEU A 3 -2.19 -22.53 -9.96
N ASP A 4 -1.58 -22.84 -11.10
CA ASP A 4 -0.80 -21.87 -11.88
C ASP A 4 -1.71 -20.76 -12.42
N THR A 5 -2.88 -21.13 -12.97
CA THR A 5 -3.87 -20.16 -13.45
C THR A 5 -4.44 -19.29 -12.32
N LEU A 6 -4.73 -19.88 -11.15
CA LEU A 6 -5.18 -19.11 -9.99
C LEU A 6 -4.11 -18.10 -9.52
N ALA A 7 -2.83 -18.48 -9.58
CA ALA A 7 -1.74 -17.57 -9.23
C ALA A 7 -1.60 -16.44 -10.25
N GLU A 8 -1.68 -16.75 -11.55
CA GLU A 8 -1.64 -15.75 -12.63
C GLU A 8 -2.79 -14.75 -12.53
N ASP A 9 -4.03 -15.22 -12.36
CA ASP A 9 -5.22 -14.37 -12.25
C ASP A 9 -5.19 -13.48 -11.01
N ALA A 10 -4.75 -14.03 -9.87
CA ALA A 10 -4.64 -13.27 -8.62
C ALA A 10 -3.56 -12.19 -8.70
N LEU A 11 -2.41 -12.49 -9.30
CA LEU A 11 -1.38 -11.49 -9.55
C LEU A 11 -1.87 -10.45 -10.57
N ALA A 12 -2.61 -10.82 -11.61
CA ALA A 12 -3.16 -9.86 -12.56
C ALA A 12 -4.19 -8.89 -11.93
N ALA A 13 -5.08 -9.39 -11.07
CA ALA A 13 -6.08 -8.56 -10.40
C ALA A 13 -5.49 -7.62 -9.33
N THR A 14 -4.35 -8.00 -8.76
CA THR A 14 -3.71 -7.31 -7.63
C THR A 14 -2.19 -7.31 -7.80
N PRO A 15 -1.69 -6.64 -8.86
CA PRO A 15 -0.32 -6.80 -9.36
C PRO A 15 0.73 -6.33 -8.38
N ASN A 16 0.36 -5.41 -7.49
CA ASN A 16 1.29 -4.84 -6.52
C ASN A 16 1.19 -5.54 -5.14
N THR A 17 0.05 -6.11 -4.77
CA THR A 17 -0.19 -6.54 -3.38
C THR A 17 -0.08 -8.04 -3.15
N MET A 18 -0.51 -8.87 -4.10
CA MET A 18 -0.63 -10.32 -3.86
C MET A 18 0.70 -11.02 -3.64
N LEU A 19 1.75 -10.55 -4.29
CA LEU A 19 3.10 -11.09 -4.09
C LEU A 19 3.48 -11.12 -2.61
N PHE A 20 3.14 -10.07 -1.86
CA PHE A 20 3.54 -9.93 -0.45
C PHE A 20 2.66 -10.73 0.52
N ASN A 21 1.42 -11.08 0.13
CA ASN A 21 0.64 -12.09 0.84
C ASN A 21 1.31 -13.47 0.74
N MET A 22 1.88 -13.79 -0.42
CA MET A 22 2.52 -15.08 -0.68
C MET A 22 3.90 -15.18 0.00
N THR A 23 4.69 -14.10 -0.03
CA THR A 23 6.03 -14.09 0.59
C THR A 23 6.02 -13.81 2.08
N GLY A 24 4.91 -13.27 2.62
CA GLY A 24 4.78 -12.91 4.03
C GLY A 24 5.62 -11.69 4.44
N GLN A 25 6.17 -10.94 3.48
CA GLN A 25 6.89 -9.71 3.78
C GLN A 25 5.93 -8.63 4.29
N PRO A 26 6.35 -7.81 5.27
CA PRO A 26 5.53 -6.69 5.71
C PRO A 26 5.40 -5.64 4.61
N ALA A 27 4.16 -5.19 4.37
CA ALA A 27 3.84 -4.15 3.40
C ALA A 27 2.89 -3.11 4.00
N ILE A 28 3.05 -1.84 3.62
CA ILE A 28 2.20 -0.72 4.05
C ILE A 28 1.78 0.11 2.83
N SER A 29 0.57 0.63 2.84
CA SER A 29 0.06 1.57 1.84
C SER A 29 -0.16 2.94 2.47
N LEU A 30 0.43 3.99 1.90
CA LEU A 30 0.35 5.37 2.40
C LEU A 30 -0.28 6.31 1.36
N PRO A 31 -1.23 7.19 1.75
CA PRO A 31 -1.89 8.12 0.84
C PRO A 31 -1.01 9.37 0.61
N LEU A 32 0.03 9.25 -0.20
CA LEU A 32 0.99 10.34 -0.45
C LEU A 32 0.58 11.27 -1.60
N HIS A 33 -0.45 10.88 -2.37
CA HIS A 33 -0.86 11.57 -3.59
C HIS A 33 -2.38 11.55 -3.79
N TRP A 34 -2.87 12.52 -4.56
CA TRP A 34 -4.27 12.64 -4.96
C TRP A 34 -4.34 12.84 -6.47
N SER A 35 -5.35 12.26 -7.11
CA SER A 35 -5.66 12.53 -8.51
C SER A 35 -6.15 13.98 -8.70
N PRO A 36 -6.19 14.50 -9.93
CA PRO A 36 -6.82 15.79 -10.23
C PRO A 36 -8.28 15.90 -9.77
N ASP A 37 -9.00 14.77 -9.76
CA ASP A 37 -10.39 14.68 -9.31
C ASP A 37 -10.53 14.52 -7.77
N GLY A 38 -9.41 14.60 -7.03
CA GLY A 38 -9.41 14.54 -5.57
C GLY A 38 -9.51 13.13 -4.98
N LEU A 39 -9.29 12.08 -5.76
CA LEU A 39 -9.26 10.70 -5.26
C LEU A 39 -7.88 10.37 -4.66
N PRO A 40 -7.81 9.72 -3.48
CA PRO A 40 -6.52 9.33 -2.88
C PRO A 40 -5.84 8.24 -3.71
N ILE A 41 -4.53 8.35 -3.86
CA ILE A 41 -3.67 7.36 -4.53
C ILE A 41 -2.69 6.81 -3.49
N GLY A 42 -2.82 5.52 -3.19
CA GLY A 42 -1.94 4.80 -2.29
C GLY A 42 -0.59 4.49 -2.91
N THR A 43 0.48 4.63 -2.13
CA THR A 43 1.82 4.19 -2.48
C THR A 43 2.20 3.01 -1.59
N GLN A 44 2.59 1.89 -2.19
CA GLN A 44 2.93 0.68 -1.46
C GLN A 44 4.43 0.61 -1.18
N TRP A 45 4.77 0.30 0.07
CA TRP A 45 6.15 0.12 0.54
C TRP A 45 6.28 -1.24 1.19
N VAL A 46 7.41 -1.91 0.98
CA VAL A 46 7.61 -3.30 1.42
C VAL A 46 8.94 -3.40 2.14
N GLY A 47 8.90 -4.01 3.32
CA GLY A 47 10.08 -4.26 4.15
C GLY A 47 10.70 -5.64 3.91
N ARG A 48 11.81 -5.88 4.61
CA ARG A 48 12.36 -7.22 4.77
C ARG A 48 11.43 -8.04 5.67
N PHE A 49 11.45 -9.36 5.54
CA PHE A 49 10.68 -10.26 6.41
C PHE A 49 11.00 -9.99 7.89
N GLY A 50 9.98 -9.71 8.70
CA GLY A 50 10.11 -9.39 10.13
C GLY A 50 10.73 -8.01 10.46
N ASP A 51 10.82 -7.08 9.49
CA ASP A 51 11.39 -5.74 9.67
C ASP A 51 10.31 -4.64 9.61
N GLU A 52 9.18 -4.85 10.30
CA GLU A 52 8.07 -3.90 10.41
C GLU A 52 8.53 -2.57 11.03
N ALA A 53 9.50 -2.63 11.97
CA ALA A 53 10.00 -1.45 12.65
C ALA A 53 10.64 -0.44 11.69
N THR A 54 11.41 -0.91 10.69
CA THR A 54 11.98 -0.04 9.67
C THR A 54 10.89 0.54 8.76
N LEU A 55 9.91 -0.29 8.39
CA LEU A 55 8.79 0.13 7.55
C LEU A 55 7.93 1.21 8.23
N LEU A 56 7.65 1.06 9.53
CA LEU A 56 6.91 2.06 10.33
C LEU A 56 7.71 3.34 10.56
N ARG A 57 9.03 3.26 10.76
CA ARG A 57 9.90 4.46 10.84
C ARG A 57 9.87 5.25 9.54
N LEU A 58 9.93 4.59 8.39
CA LEU A 58 9.79 5.24 7.09
C LEU A 58 8.41 5.89 6.95
N ALA A 59 7.35 5.18 7.32
CA ALA A 59 5.98 5.70 7.27
C ALA A 59 5.82 6.99 8.09
N SER A 60 6.35 7.02 9.31
CA SER A 60 6.32 8.21 10.17
C SER A 60 7.07 9.41 9.57
N GLN A 61 8.22 9.17 8.93
CA GLN A 61 8.95 10.24 8.23
C GLN A 61 8.16 10.77 7.03
N LEU A 62 7.52 9.88 6.27
CA LEU A 62 6.68 10.26 5.13
C LEU A 62 5.42 11.01 5.58
N GLU A 63 4.79 10.60 6.69
CA GLU A 63 3.64 11.29 7.29
C GLU A 63 4.00 12.72 7.71
N THR A 64 5.18 12.89 8.32
CA THR A 64 5.68 14.23 8.70
C THR A 64 5.98 15.08 7.46
N ALA A 65 6.60 14.50 6.43
CA ALA A 65 6.98 15.23 5.22
C ALA A 65 5.81 15.54 4.29
N ARG A 66 4.75 14.72 4.32
CA ARG A 66 3.57 14.83 3.46
C ARG A 66 2.30 14.55 4.27
N PRO A 67 1.86 15.46 5.16
CA PRO A 67 0.73 15.21 6.03
C PRO A 67 -0.57 14.94 5.26
N TRP A 68 -1.34 13.95 5.71
CA TRP A 68 -2.64 13.58 5.12
C TRP A 68 -3.79 13.52 6.13
N ALA A 69 -3.53 13.71 7.42
CA ALA A 69 -4.53 13.54 8.48
C ALA A 69 -5.79 14.42 8.29
N ASP A 70 -5.62 15.62 7.74
CA ASP A 70 -6.72 16.57 7.52
C ASP A 70 -7.45 16.35 6.18
N ARG A 71 -7.06 15.34 5.39
CA ARG A 71 -7.65 15.06 4.06
C ARG A 71 -8.82 14.09 4.20
N LEU A 72 -9.98 14.63 4.57
CA LEU A 72 -11.20 13.86 4.77
C LEU A 72 -12.07 13.78 3.49
N PRO A 73 -12.81 12.68 3.27
CA PRO A 73 -13.75 12.59 2.18
C PRO A 73 -14.94 13.56 2.36
N PRO A 74 -15.53 14.09 1.27
CA PRO A 74 -16.64 15.05 1.34
C PRO A 74 -17.90 14.54 2.05
N LEU A 75 -18.07 13.22 2.18
CA LEU A 75 -19.21 12.58 2.83
C LEU A 75 -19.20 12.72 4.36
N LEU A 76 -18.08 13.16 4.94
CA LEU A 76 -17.92 13.34 6.39
C LEU A 76 -18.03 14.81 6.83
N GLY A 77 -18.33 15.73 5.91
CA GLY A 77 -18.50 17.17 6.16
C GLY A 77 -19.96 17.63 6.08
#